data_AF-A0A0D3KYJ6-F1
#
_entry.id   AF-A0A0D3KYJ6-F1
#
_cell.length_a   1.000
_cell.length_b   1.000
_cell.length_c   1.000
_cell.angle_alpha   90.00
_cell.angle_beta   90.00
_cell.angle_gamma   90.00
#
_symmetry.space_group_name_H-M   'P 1'
#
loop_
_entity.id
_entity.type
_entity.pdbx_description
1 polymer ?
#
loop_
_entity_poly.entity_id
_entity_poly.type
_entity_poly.pdbx_seq_one_letter_code
_entity_poly.pdbx_strand_id
1 'polypeptide(L)'
;EAWVSYNTRYPMPYRSSGSPSNLWWSRAVGPLHLISLSSPLTVQAGSLQHAWLVRDLAAVDRAATPWLVVMMHAPWYNSNSGHAGEAELMRRDMEPLLFEAGVDLVLSG
;
A
#
# COMPACT_ATOMS: atom_id res chain seq x y z
N GLU A 1 -13.50 7.74 17.80
CA GLU A 1 -12.49 7.86 16.73
C GLU A 1 -12.36 6.55 15.98
N ALA A 2 -12.04 6.59 14.68
CA ALA A 2 -11.74 5.38 13.92
C ALA A 2 -10.34 4.83 14.25
N TRP A 3 -10.13 3.52 14.11
CA TRP A 3 -8.82 2.85 14.20
C TRP A 3 -8.06 2.90 15.54
N VAL A 4 -8.68 3.35 16.65
CA VAL A 4 -8.03 3.46 17.97
C VAL A 4 -7.38 2.15 18.42
N SER A 5 -8.11 1.04 18.33
CA SER A 5 -7.60 -0.28 18.75
C SER A 5 -6.37 -0.71 17.93
N TYR A 6 -6.41 -0.52 16.61
CA TYR A 6 -5.29 -0.88 15.73
C TYR A 6 -4.06 -0.02 16.02
N ASN A 7 -4.23 1.30 16.05
CA ASN A 7 -3.15 2.26 16.27
C ASN A 7 -2.51 2.14 17.66
N THR A 8 -3.27 1.70 18.67
CA THR A 8 -2.76 1.49 20.02
C THR A 8 -1.99 0.18 20.15
N ARG A 9 -2.39 -0.87 19.42
CA ARG A 9 -1.87 -2.23 19.61
C ARG A 9 -0.70 -2.56 18.69
N TYR A 10 -0.66 -2.00 17.49
CA TYR A 10 0.29 -2.41 16.45
C TYR A 10 1.19 -1.23 16.04
N PRO A 11 2.48 -1.26 16.42
CA PRO A 11 3.45 -0.24 16.03
C PRO A 11 4.00 -0.54 14.63
N MET A 12 3.39 0.03 13.59
CA MET A 12 3.86 -0.14 12.22
C MET A 12 4.98 0.86 11.89
N PRO A 13 5.87 0.58 10.91
CA PRO A 13 7.03 1.41 10.62
C PRO A 13 6.72 2.67 9.78
N TYR A 14 5.56 3.29 10.00
CA TYR A 14 5.08 4.42 9.19
C TYR A 14 5.97 5.66 9.25
N ARG A 15 6.55 5.97 10.41
CA ARG A 15 7.45 7.12 10.58
C ARG A 15 8.76 6.92 9.80
N SER A 16 9.35 5.73 9.88
CA SER A 16 10.58 5.41 9.14
C SER A 16 10.36 5.35 7.62
N SER A 17 9.15 5.04 7.18
CA SER A 17 8.79 5.07 5.75
C SER A 17 8.32 6.44 5.26
N GLY A 18 8.42 7.50 6.08
CA GLY A 18 7.95 8.84 5.71
C GLY A 18 6.44 8.97 5.50
N SER A 19 5.66 8.00 5.99
CA SER A 19 4.19 8.07 5.97
C SER A 19 3.68 8.90 7.16
N PRO A 20 2.63 9.71 6.98
CA PRO A 20 1.99 10.43 8.08
C PRO A 20 1.02 9.56 8.90
N SER A 21 0.82 8.28 8.55
CA SER A 21 -0.23 7.43 9.13
C SER A 21 0.23 6.01 9.38
N ASN A 22 -0.13 5.45 10.53
CA ASN A 22 0.13 4.04 10.89
C ASN A 22 -0.60 3.04 9.98
N LEU A 23 -1.54 3.51 9.14
CA LEU A 23 -2.39 2.67 8.29
C LEU A 23 -1.77 2.34 6.93
N TRP A 24 -0.76 3.10 6.48
CA TRP A 24 -0.02 2.80 5.27
C TRP A 24 1.46 3.12 5.47
N TRP A 25 2.33 2.23 5.05
CA TRP A 25 3.76 2.28 5.38
C TRP A 25 4.54 1.34 4.46
N SER A 26 5.86 1.46 4.45
CA SER A 26 6.75 0.53 3.75
C SER A 26 7.90 0.11 4.66
N ARG A 27 8.57 -0.99 4.32
CA ARG A 27 9.79 -1.43 5.01
C ARG A 27 10.59 -2.40 4.14
N ALA A 28 11.91 -2.26 4.17
CA ALA A 28 12.81 -3.28 3.68
C ALA A 28 12.94 -4.46 4.67
N VAL A 29 12.75 -5.69 4.17
CA VAL A 29 12.91 -6.95 4.91
C VAL A 29 13.84 -7.86 4.10
N GLY A 30 15.15 -7.76 4.36
CA GLY A 30 16.14 -8.42 3.51
C GLY A 30 16.04 -7.89 2.07
N PRO A 31 15.89 -8.76 1.05
CA PRO A 31 15.80 -8.35 -0.36
C PRO A 31 14.41 -7.86 -0.79
N LEU A 32 13.48 -7.72 0.16
CA LEU A 32 12.09 -7.33 -0.10
C LEU A 32 11.85 -5.88 0.31
N HIS A 33 11.32 -5.05 -0.59
CA HIS A 33 10.62 -3.81 -0.24
C HIS A 33 9.13 -4.12 -0.11
N LEU A 34 8.64 -4.11 1.12
CA LEU A 34 7.24 -4.39 1.44
C LEU A 34 6.46 -3.09 1.62
N ILE A 35 5.34 -2.94 0.93
CA ILE A 35 4.44 -1.80 1.01
C ILE A 35 3.09 -2.28 1.55
N SER A 36 2.58 -1.63 2.60
CA SER A 36 1.21 -1.81 3.10
C SER A 36 0.37 -0.60 2.72
N LEU A 37 -0.70 -0.83 1.99
CA LEU A 37 -1.69 0.18 1.62
C LEU A 37 -2.99 0.01 2.40
N SER A 38 -3.62 1.13 2.73
CA SER A 38 -4.93 1.18 3.37
C SER A 38 -6.02 1.39 2.31
N SER A 39 -6.79 0.34 2.05
CA SER A 39 -7.95 0.35 1.13
C SER A 39 -9.12 1.25 1.53
N PRO A 40 -9.54 1.36 2.81
CA PRO A 40 -10.77 2.10 3.18
C PRO A 40 -10.59 3.62 3.27
N LEU A 41 -9.41 4.16 2.96
CA LEU A 41 -9.10 5.58 3.13
C LEU A 41 -9.03 6.28 1.78
N THR A 42 -8.88 7.60 1.80
CA THR A 42 -8.73 8.43 0.61
C THR A 42 -7.59 7.91 -0.26
N VAL A 43 -7.94 7.18 -1.31
CA VAL A 43 -7.03 6.51 -2.26
C VAL A 43 -6.86 7.30 -3.56
N GLN A 44 -7.62 8.37 -3.70
CA GLN A 44 -7.67 9.15 -4.92
C GLN A 44 -6.33 9.85 -5.21
N ALA A 45 -6.07 10.12 -6.49
CA ALA A 45 -4.96 10.98 -6.89
C ALA A 45 -4.96 12.29 -6.10
N GLY A 46 -3.81 12.67 -5.56
CA GLY A 46 -3.64 13.86 -4.70
C GLY A 46 -3.93 13.62 -3.21
N SER A 47 -4.42 12.45 -2.81
CA SER A 47 -4.50 12.07 -1.39
C SER A 47 -3.11 11.95 -0.75
N LEU A 48 -3.07 12.03 0.59
CA LEU A 48 -1.82 11.86 1.35
C LEU A 48 -1.17 10.49 1.10
N GLN A 49 -1.98 9.43 1.01
CA GLN A 49 -1.50 8.08 0.74
C GLN A 49 -0.97 7.95 -0.69
N HIS A 50 -1.68 8.47 -1.69
CA HIS A 50 -1.20 8.45 -3.08
C HIS A 50 0.11 9.23 -3.22
N ALA A 51 0.19 10.45 -2.70
CA ALA A 51 1.39 11.27 -2.78
C ALA A 51 2.58 10.64 -2.03
N TRP A 52 2.31 9.94 -0.93
CA TRP A 52 3.31 9.15 -0.23
C TRP A 52 3.79 7.96 -1.08
N LEU A 53 2.87 7.18 -1.66
CA LEU A 53 3.19 6.01 -2.48
C LEU A 53 4.08 6.37 -3.67
N VAL A 54 3.78 7.47 -4.37
CA VAL A 54 4.63 7.98 -5.47
C VAL A 54 6.07 8.21 -5.01
N ARG A 55 6.26 8.83 -3.84
CA ARG A 55 7.60 9.09 -3.28
C ARG A 55 8.29 7.80 -2.82
N ASP A 56 7.55 6.88 -2.21
CA ASP A 56 8.07 5.61 -1.73
C ASP A 56 8.58 4.75 -2.90
N LEU A 57 7.76 4.58 -3.95
CA LEU A 57 8.14 3.82 -5.15
C LEU A 57 9.35 4.43 -5.86
N ALA A 58 9.43 5.76 -5.95
CA ALA A 58 10.57 6.44 -6.55
C ALA A 58 11.88 6.27 -5.77
N ALA A 59 11.82 5.92 -4.48
CA ALA A 59 12.97 5.71 -3.62
C ALA A 59 13.45 4.25 -3.56
N VAL A 60 12.74 3.31 -4.20
CA VAL A 60 13.10 1.90 -4.19
C VAL A 60 14.40 1.66 -4.97
N ASP A 61 15.43 1.17 -4.28
CA ASP A 61 16.63 0.63 -4.90
C ASP A 61 16.43 -0.85 -5.23
N ARG A 62 16.14 -1.15 -6.50
CA ARG A 62 15.92 -2.52 -6.98
C ARG A 62 17.18 -3.40 -6.94
N ALA A 63 18.38 -2.84 -6.79
CA ALA A 63 19.58 -3.64 -6.59
C ALA A 63 19.69 -4.15 -5.15
N ALA A 64 19.29 -3.33 -4.17
CA ALA A 64 19.25 -3.70 -2.76
C ALA A 64 18.01 -4.55 -2.42
N THR A 65 16.84 -4.16 -2.93
CA THR A 65 15.56 -4.84 -2.73
C THR A 65 14.94 -5.22 -4.08
N PRO A 66 15.38 -6.35 -4.68
CA PRO A 66 14.89 -6.77 -6.00
C PRO A 66 13.40 -7.14 -6.00
N TRP A 67 12.85 -7.56 -4.87
CA TRP A 67 11.43 -7.90 -4.72
C TRP A 67 10.65 -6.70 -4.20
N LEU A 68 9.57 -6.34 -4.90
CA LEU A 68 8.63 -5.30 -4.53
C LEU A 68 7.24 -5.92 -4.33
N VAL A 69 6.77 -5.98 -3.08
CA VAL A 69 5.48 -6.60 -2.74
C VAL A 69 4.57 -5.57 -2.11
N VAL A 70 3.32 -5.56 -2.55
CA VAL A 70 2.26 -4.73 -1.98
C VAL A 70 1.26 -5.61 -1.24
N MET A 71 0.84 -5.19 -0.05
CA MET A 71 -0.28 -5.78 0.67
C MET A 71 -1.36 -4.73 0.92
N MET A 72 -2.62 -5.15 0.82
CA MET A 72 -3.80 -4.32 1.08
C MET A 72 -4.97 -5.18 1.53
N HIS A 73 -6.01 -4.60 2.12
CA HIS A 73 -7.16 -5.40 2.58
C HIS A 73 -8.10 -5.76 1.42
N ALA A 74 -8.65 -4.75 0.74
CA ALA A 74 -9.67 -4.95 -0.27
C ALA A 74 -9.05 -5.36 -1.63
N PRO A 75 -9.39 -6.53 -2.19
CA PRO A 75 -8.84 -7.02 -3.44
C PRO A 75 -9.35 -6.23 -4.66
N TRP A 76 -8.45 -5.89 -5.59
CA TRP A 76 -8.80 -5.25 -6.87
C TRP A 76 -9.40 -6.25 -7.87
N TYR A 77 -8.84 -7.45 -7.92
CA TYR A 77 -9.26 -8.52 -8.81
C TYR A 77 -9.75 -9.69 -7.98
N ASN A 78 -11.06 -9.77 -7.76
CA ASN A 78 -11.71 -10.90 -7.11
C ASN A 78 -12.85 -11.42 -8.01
N SER A 79 -13.20 -12.68 -7.84
CA SER A 79 -14.30 -13.35 -8.56
C SER A 79 -15.43 -13.80 -7.62
N ASN A 80 -15.39 -13.37 -6.35
CA ASN A 80 -16.46 -13.61 -5.40
C ASN A 80 -17.55 -12.53 -5.54
N SER A 81 -18.74 -12.80 -5.02
CA SER A 81 -19.84 -11.82 -5.03
C SER A 81 -19.71 -10.78 -3.92
N GLY A 82 -19.13 -11.16 -2.77
CA GLY A 82 -18.88 -10.25 -1.66
C GLY A 82 -17.67 -9.37 -1.93
N HIS A 83 -17.79 -8.06 -1.70
CA HIS A 83 -16.72 -7.07 -1.94
C HIS A 83 -16.33 -6.89 -3.42
N ALA A 84 -17.15 -7.35 -4.36
CA ALA A 84 -16.95 -7.14 -5.79
C ALA A 84 -16.93 -5.64 -6.13
N GLY A 85 -15.82 -5.16 -6.70
CA GLY A 85 -15.64 -3.76 -7.10
C GLY A 85 -15.47 -2.76 -5.94
N GLU A 86 -15.36 -3.21 -4.68
CA GLU A 86 -15.27 -2.32 -3.51
C GLU A 86 -14.07 -1.35 -3.60
N ALA A 87 -12.94 -1.84 -4.11
CA ALA A 87 -11.69 -1.09 -4.20
C ALA A 87 -11.43 -0.46 -5.58
N GLU A 88 -12.45 -0.32 -6.42
CA GLU A 88 -12.27 0.09 -7.82
C GLU A 88 -11.62 1.48 -7.95
N LEU A 89 -11.96 2.43 -7.08
CA LEU A 89 -11.31 3.75 -7.07
C LEU A 89 -9.81 3.66 -6.73
N MET A 90 -9.44 2.75 -5.82
CA MET A 90 -8.05 2.52 -5.46
C MET A 90 -7.30 1.88 -6.62
N ARG A 91 -7.89 0.86 -7.27
CA ARG A 91 -7.32 0.22 -8.45
C ARG A 91 -7.06 1.25 -9.54
N ARG A 92 -8.09 2.03 -9.91
CA ARG A 92 -7.99 3.06 -10.97
C ARG A 92 -6.82 4.03 -10.75
N ASP A 93 -6.62 4.50 -9.51
CA ASP A 93 -5.65 5.56 -9.23
C ASP A 93 -4.26 5.05 -8.83
N MET A 94 -4.14 3.83 -8.30
CA MET A 94 -2.86 3.30 -7.80
C MET A 94 -2.27 2.19 -8.69
N GLU A 95 -3.09 1.45 -9.44
CA GLU A 95 -2.60 0.37 -10.31
C GLU A 95 -1.55 0.85 -11.32
N PRO A 96 -1.71 2.00 -12.01
CA PRO A 96 -0.67 2.47 -12.93
C PRO A 96 0.67 2.69 -12.23
N LEU A 97 0.67 3.23 -11.00
CA LEU A 97 1.88 3.45 -10.22
C LEU A 97 2.57 2.13 -9.87
N LEU A 98 1.78 1.13 -9.43
CA LEU A 98 2.31 -0.19 -9.07
C LEU A 98 2.86 -0.92 -10.30
N PHE A 99 2.16 -0.80 -11.44
CA PHE A 99 2.57 -1.39 -12.71
C PHE A 99 3.87 -0.76 -13.22
N GLU A 100 3.95 0.57 -13.25
CA GLU A 100 5.15 1.30 -13.69
C GLU A 100 6.37 1.02 -12.81
N ALA A 101 6.16 0.86 -11.49
CA ALA A 101 7.24 0.49 -10.56
C ALA A 101 7.65 -0.99 -10.64
N GLY A 102 6.94 -1.82 -11.41
CA GLY A 102 7.20 -3.24 -11.54
C GLY A 102 6.98 -4.00 -10.24
N VAL A 103 5.84 -3.79 -9.57
CA VAL A 103 5.43 -4.59 -8.39
C VAL A 103 5.32 -6.07 -8.79
N ASP A 104 5.97 -6.94 -8.03
CA ASP A 104 6.07 -8.37 -8.34
C ASP A 104 4.86 -9.17 -7.83
N LEU A 105 4.29 -8.76 -6.70
CA LEU A 105 3.17 -9.45 -6.06
C LEU A 105 2.28 -8.48 -5.29
N VAL A 106 0.96 -8.69 -5.40
CA VAL A 106 -0.06 -8.04 -4.57
C VAL A 106 -0.76 -9.10 -3.72
N LEU A 107 -0.75 -8.92 -2.41
CA LEU A 107 -1.47 -9.75 -1.44
C LEU A 107 -2.70 -9.00 -0.92
N SER A 108 -3.85 -9.65 -0.91
CA SER A 108 -5.09 -9.08 -0.37
C SER A 108 -5.94 -10.08 0.40
N GLY A 109 -6.69 -9.58 1.39
CA GLY A 109 -7.50 -10.37 2.32
C GLY A 109 -7.65 -9.75 3.70
#